data_AF-A0A0L0V467-F1
#
_entry.id   AF-A0A0L0V467-F1
#
_cell.length_a   1.000
_cell.length_b   1.000
_cell.length_c   1.000
_cell.angle_alpha   90.00
_cell.angle_beta   90.00
_cell.angle_gamma   90.00
#
_symmetry.space_group_name_H-M   'P 1'
#
loop_
_entity.id
_entity.type
_entity.pdbx_description
1 polymer ?
#
loop_
_entity_poly.entity_id
_entity_poly.type
_entity_poly.pdbx_seq_one_letter_code
_entity_poly.pdbx_strand_id
1 'polypeptide(L)'
;MNEDEPLQALWSIYEKSTASPVGRKLKSGKFSYRKPVENPNSSSQKLIPAIVSKQTQHDRQKRQINTIGKNNNMMSNWLVNKNKDNETPQPTEYHQDRDQGETGVEPVTSTVSNPDPNYNTVIIRLEQQMDSYLSAPKYLVPQDLNKIYAEADSLNCRKLLSASRLSTRRRQTKTNHFKSLRL
;
A
#
# COMPACT_ATOMS: atom_id res chain seq x y z
N MET A 1 -31.00 -36.01 9.05
CA MET A 1 -30.05 -35.19 8.28
C MET A 1 -29.61 -34.09 9.22
N ASN A 2 -28.34 -34.07 9.63
CA ASN A 2 -27.83 -33.13 10.62
C ASN A 2 -27.33 -31.89 9.87
N GLU A 3 -28.14 -30.83 9.86
CA GLU A 3 -27.88 -29.57 9.15
C GLU A 3 -26.69 -28.77 9.73
N ASP A 4 -26.10 -29.22 10.84
CA ASP A 4 -24.99 -28.57 11.53
C ASP A 4 -23.60 -29.01 11.06
N GLU A 5 -23.52 -30.06 10.22
CA GLU A 5 -22.28 -30.60 9.66
C GLU A 5 -21.43 -29.57 8.86
N PRO A 6 -22.01 -28.69 8.00
CA PRO A 6 -21.21 -27.69 7.29
C PRO A 6 -20.68 -26.59 8.22
N LEU A 7 -21.40 -26.27 9.29
CA LEU A 7 -20.97 -25.28 10.29
C LEU A 7 -19.82 -25.84 11.15
N GLN A 8 -19.89 -27.12 11.51
CA GLN A 8 -18.85 -27.79 12.28
C GLN A 8 -17.51 -27.85 11.53
N ALA A 9 -17.53 -28.05 10.21
CA ALA A 9 -16.34 -27.98 9.36
C ALA A 9 -15.72 -26.57 9.30
N LEU A 10 -16.54 -25.51 9.39
CA LEU A 10 -16.06 -24.13 9.39
C LEU A 10 -15.30 -23.79 10.69
N TRP A 11 -15.72 -24.36 11.83
CA TRP A 11 -15.08 -24.15 13.13
C TRP A 11 -13.66 -24.74 13.20
N SER A 12 -13.38 -25.85 12.51
CA SER A 12 -12.04 -26.45 12.45
C SER A 12 -10.98 -25.54 11.84
N ILE A 13 -11.36 -24.53 11.05
CA ILE A 13 -10.43 -23.52 10.51
C ILE A 13 -9.98 -22.54 11.61
N TYR A 14 -10.84 -22.29 12.59
CA TYR A 14 -10.56 -21.40 13.73
C TYR A 14 -9.92 -22.13 14.91
N GLU A 15 -9.95 -23.45 14.90
CA GLU A 15 -9.32 -24.28 15.90
C GLU A 15 -7.80 -24.18 15.77
N LYS A 16 -7.19 -23.45 16.70
CA LYS A 16 -5.75 -23.22 16.71
C LYS A 16 -5.05 -24.55 16.92
N SER A 17 -4.24 -24.98 15.94
CA SER A 17 -3.41 -26.17 16.11
C SER A 17 -2.54 -26.01 17.36
N THR A 18 -2.62 -26.96 18.29
CA THR A 18 -1.76 -27.03 19.49
C THR A 18 -0.30 -27.34 19.14
N ALA A 19 -0.01 -27.66 17.88
CA ALA A 19 1.32 -27.79 17.34
C ALA A 19 2.07 -26.44 17.43
N SER A 20 3.17 -26.43 18.16
CA SER A 20 4.10 -25.30 18.20
C SER A 20 4.50 -24.95 16.75
N PRO A 21 4.34 -23.70 16.30
CA PRO A 21 4.65 -23.35 14.92
C PRO A 21 6.13 -23.62 14.67
N VAL A 22 6.42 -24.46 13.68
CA VAL A 22 7.78 -24.68 13.20
C VAL A 22 8.41 -23.31 12.92
N GLY A 23 9.45 -22.96 13.68
CA GLY A 23 10.06 -21.64 13.62
C GLY A 23 10.51 -21.31 12.21
N ARG A 24 9.77 -20.43 11.52
CA ARG A 24 10.07 -20.05 10.14
C ARG A 24 11.35 -19.19 10.13
N LYS A 25 12.42 -19.72 9.55
CA LYS A 25 13.64 -18.95 9.28
C LYS A 25 13.34 -17.85 8.26
N LEU A 26 13.64 -16.62 8.61
CA LEU A 26 13.54 -15.48 7.70
C LEU A 26 14.52 -15.64 6.55
N LYS A 27 14.23 -15.01 5.39
CA LYS A 27 15.15 -14.96 4.24
C LYS A 27 16.52 -14.34 4.57
N SER A 28 16.60 -13.57 5.65
CA SER A 28 17.85 -13.02 6.20
C SER A 28 18.69 -14.06 6.96
N GLY A 29 18.21 -15.28 7.11
CA GLY A 29 18.83 -16.34 7.89
C GLY A 29 18.54 -16.29 9.39
N LYS A 30 17.82 -15.27 9.87
CA LYS A 30 17.44 -15.12 11.29
C LYS A 30 16.14 -15.85 11.61
N PHE A 31 15.96 -16.31 12.85
CA PHE A 31 14.74 -17.00 13.29
C PHE A 31 13.55 -16.08 13.56
N SER A 32 13.78 -14.79 13.81
CA SER A 32 12.72 -13.84 14.12
C SER A 32 13.08 -12.41 13.72
N TYR A 33 12.06 -11.56 13.60
CA TYR A 33 12.26 -10.13 13.44
C TYR A 33 12.75 -9.52 14.75
N ARG A 34 13.54 -8.45 14.65
CA ARG A 34 14.00 -7.71 15.83
C ARG A 34 12.78 -7.08 16.51
N LYS A 35 12.55 -7.45 17.77
CA LYS A 35 11.45 -6.91 18.58
C LYS A 35 11.80 -5.51 19.11
N PRO A 36 10.80 -4.64 19.36
CA PRO A 36 11.00 -3.41 20.14
C PRO A 36 11.60 -3.71 21.52
N VAL A 37 12.34 -2.76 22.08
CA VAL A 37 13.01 -2.87 23.39
C VAL A 37 12.31 -1.95 24.38
N GLU A 38 12.31 -2.31 25.66
CA GLU A 38 11.77 -1.45 26.72
C GLU A 38 12.51 -0.11 26.77
N ASN A 39 11.77 0.95 27.12
CA ASN A 39 12.36 2.27 27.28
C ASN A 39 13.12 2.33 28.61
N PRO A 40 14.41 2.77 28.63
CA PRO A 40 15.16 2.93 29.87
C PRO A 40 14.53 3.97 30.81
N ASN A 41 13.69 4.87 30.29
CA ASN A 41 12.89 5.76 31.12
C ASN A 41 11.67 5.00 31.67
N SER A 42 11.71 4.66 32.95
CA SER A 42 10.65 3.95 33.68
C SER A 42 9.30 4.70 33.70
N SER A 43 9.29 6.02 33.47
CA SER A 43 8.04 6.80 33.40
C SER A 43 7.30 6.64 32.07
N SER A 44 7.92 6.03 31.05
CA SER A 44 7.30 5.82 29.74
C SER A 44 6.92 4.36 29.54
N GLN A 45 5.63 4.07 29.43
CA GLN A 45 5.13 2.73 29.07
C GLN A 45 5.36 2.38 27.59
N LYS A 46 5.99 3.27 26.80
CA LYS A 46 6.19 3.07 25.36
C LYS A 46 7.45 2.23 25.11
N LEU A 47 7.34 1.27 24.19
CA LEU A 47 8.50 0.52 23.70
C LEU A 47 9.30 1.35 22.68
N ILE A 48 10.62 1.20 22.70
CA ILE A 48 11.53 1.76 21.70
C ILE A 48 11.52 0.84 20.47
N PRO A 49 11.17 1.36 19.28
CA PRO A 49 11.15 0.57 18.07
C PRO A 49 12.54 0.03 17.73
N ALA A 50 12.58 -1.14 17.09
CA ALA A 50 13.82 -1.73 16.63
C ALA A 50 14.53 -0.79 15.64
N ILE A 51 15.82 -0.53 15.88
CA ILE A 51 16.65 0.29 14.98
C ILE A 51 16.70 -0.38 13.60
N VAL A 52 16.29 0.38 12.59
CA VAL A 52 16.38 0.02 11.17
C VAL A 52 17.56 0.73 10.53
N SER A 53 18.18 0.11 9.52
CA SER A 53 19.31 0.73 8.82
C SER A 53 18.87 1.98 8.04
N LYS A 54 19.78 2.95 7.86
CA LYS A 54 19.52 4.16 7.07
C LYS A 54 19.09 3.83 5.64
N GLN A 55 19.70 2.80 5.03
CA GLN A 55 19.32 2.33 3.69
C GLN A 55 17.88 1.86 3.65
N THR A 56 17.46 1.06 4.65
CA THR A 56 16.07 0.57 4.74
C THR A 56 15.07 1.71 4.92
N GLN A 57 15.41 2.73 5.71
CA GLN A 57 14.55 3.91 5.88
C GLN A 57 14.39 4.67 4.56
N HIS A 58 15.50 4.93 3.87
CA HIS A 58 15.50 5.58 2.56
C HIS A 58 14.67 4.80 1.53
N ASP A 59 14.84 3.48 1.44
CA ASP A 59 14.09 2.64 0.50
C ASP A 59 12.59 2.64 0.78
N ARG A 60 12.20 2.63 2.07
CA ARG A 60 10.80 2.74 2.48
C ARG A 60 10.21 4.09 2.08
N GLN A 61 10.92 5.19 2.35
CA GLN A 61 10.50 6.53 1.95
C GLN A 61 10.36 6.65 0.44
N LYS A 62 11.32 6.13 -0.34
CA LYS A 62 11.26 6.11 -1.80
C LYS A 62 10.05 5.34 -2.31
N ARG A 63 9.77 4.15 -1.76
CA ARG A 63 8.59 3.35 -2.12
C ARG A 63 7.30 4.09 -1.78
N GLN A 64 7.22 4.71 -0.60
CA GLN A 64 6.07 5.49 -0.19
C GLN A 64 5.79 6.64 -1.18
N ILE A 65 6.83 7.42 -1.54
CA ILE A 65 6.71 8.51 -2.51
C ILE A 65 6.29 7.99 -3.88
N ASN A 66 6.85 6.86 -4.33
CA ASN A 66 6.48 6.28 -5.63
C ASN A 66 5.04 5.77 -5.68
N THR A 67 4.53 5.20 -4.59
CA THR A 67 3.19 4.61 -4.54
C THR A 67 2.10 5.67 -4.30
N ILE A 68 2.35 6.62 -3.41
CA ILE A 68 1.32 7.54 -2.89
C ILE A 68 1.52 8.97 -3.43
N GLY A 69 2.70 9.27 -3.99
CA GLY A 69 3.10 10.61 -4.39
C GLY A 69 3.83 11.36 -3.28
N LYS A 70 4.66 12.35 -3.66
CA LYS A 70 5.30 13.25 -2.69
C LYS A 70 4.23 14.15 -2.04
N ASN A 71 4.39 14.44 -0.75
CA ASN A 71 3.51 15.33 0.03
C ASN A 71 2.04 14.87 0.20
N ASN A 72 1.75 13.58 -0.02
CA ASN A 72 0.41 13.06 0.22
C ASN A 72 0.24 12.63 1.69
N ASN A 73 -0.62 13.33 2.43
CA ASN A 73 -0.89 13.10 3.85
C ASN A 73 -2.27 12.45 4.12
N MET A 74 -2.95 11.91 3.12
CA MET A 74 -4.31 11.35 3.30
C MET A 74 -4.35 10.21 4.33
N MET A 75 -3.39 9.28 4.27
CA MET A 75 -3.22 8.20 5.27
C MET A 75 -2.65 8.72 6.61
N SER A 76 -2.10 9.93 6.61
CA SER A 76 -1.76 10.71 7.80
C SER A 76 -2.91 10.92 8.74
N ASN A 77 -3.87 11.60 8.12
CA ASN A 77 -5.03 12.19 8.74
C ASN A 77 -6.07 11.12 9.08
N TRP A 78 -6.12 10.01 8.33
CA TRP A 78 -7.00 8.87 8.66
C TRP A 78 -6.58 8.14 9.96
N LEU A 79 -5.28 8.12 10.29
CA LEU A 79 -4.79 7.49 11.53
C LEU A 79 -5.08 8.33 12.77
N VAL A 80 -5.54 9.58 12.59
CA VAL A 80 -5.86 10.51 13.67
C VAL A 80 -7.36 10.42 13.96
N ASN A 81 -7.72 9.55 14.92
CA ASN A 81 -8.70 9.76 16.01
C ASN A 81 -9.26 8.42 16.53
N LYS A 82 -8.58 7.81 17.51
CA LYS A 82 -9.24 6.96 18.51
C LYS A 82 -9.23 7.57 19.92
N ASN A 83 -8.61 8.73 20.07
CA ASN A 83 -8.38 9.40 21.36
C ASN A 83 -8.95 10.83 21.39
N LYS A 84 -9.75 11.25 20.40
CA LYS A 84 -10.40 12.57 20.40
C LYS A 84 -11.86 12.55 20.86
N ASP A 85 -12.42 11.39 21.18
CA ASP A 85 -13.82 11.25 21.59
C ASP A 85 -13.98 11.07 23.11
N ASN A 86 -13.12 11.72 23.91
CA ASN A 86 -13.30 11.85 25.36
C ASN A 86 -13.81 13.27 25.75
N GLU A 87 -14.45 13.97 24.83
CA GLU A 87 -15.36 15.06 25.17
C GLU A 87 -16.77 14.58 24.85
N THR A 88 -17.47 14.14 25.89
CA THR A 88 -18.91 13.85 25.90
C THR A 88 -19.67 15.01 25.26
N PRO A 89 -20.30 14.85 24.08
CA PRO A 89 -21.37 15.74 23.68
C PRO A 89 -22.57 15.35 24.54
N GLN A 90 -23.06 16.28 25.34
CA GLN A 90 -24.34 16.17 26.04
C GLN A 90 -25.42 15.73 25.04
N PRO A 91 -26.21 14.69 25.33
CA PRO A 91 -27.29 14.28 24.45
C PRO A 91 -28.43 15.30 24.59
N THR A 92 -28.66 16.10 23.56
CA THR A 92 -29.96 16.75 23.39
C THR A 92 -30.99 15.66 23.07
N GLU A 93 -31.90 15.45 24.01
CA GLU A 93 -33.11 14.64 23.89
C GLU A 93 -33.82 14.91 22.57
N TYR A 94 -34.02 13.88 21.74
CA TYR A 94 -35.28 13.71 21.02
C TYR A 94 -35.66 12.23 21.00
N HIS A 95 -36.94 12.03 21.26
CA HIS A 95 -37.68 10.83 21.60
C HIS A 95 -37.37 9.55 20.81
N GLN A 96 -37.38 8.44 21.57
CA GLN A 96 -37.67 7.08 21.12
C GLN A 96 -38.96 7.05 20.29
N ASP A 97 -38.97 6.23 19.24
CA ASP A 97 -39.87 5.07 19.18
C ASP A 97 -39.26 4.04 18.23
N ARG A 98 -38.93 2.87 18.80
CA ARG A 98 -38.43 1.71 18.08
C ARG A 98 -39.30 0.54 18.50
N ASP A 99 -40.38 0.32 17.76
CA ASP A 99 -41.09 -0.94 17.79
C ASP A 99 -40.52 -1.93 16.77
N GLN A 100 -40.36 -3.14 17.27
CA GLN A 100 -39.77 -4.31 16.64
C GLN A 100 -40.71 -4.90 15.58
N GLY A 101 -40.16 -5.61 14.60
CA GLY A 101 -40.96 -6.48 13.74
C GLY A 101 -40.18 -7.03 12.56
N GLU A 102 -39.83 -8.31 12.65
CA GLU A 102 -39.22 -9.14 11.62
C GLU A 102 -40.07 -9.19 10.34
N THR A 103 -39.47 -9.60 9.20
CA THR A 103 -39.94 -10.66 8.26
C THR A 103 -39.53 -10.37 6.81
N GLY A 104 -38.74 -11.29 6.23
CA GLY A 104 -38.96 -11.92 4.91
C GLY A 104 -39.13 -11.14 3.60
N VAL A 105 -38.33 -11.59 2.62
CA VAL A 105 -38.61 -11.83 1.17
C VAL A 105 -38.77 -10.67 0.15
N GLU A 106 -37.82 -10.69 -0.81
CA GLU A 106 -37.95 -10.51 -2.28
C GLU A 106 -38.27 -9.10 -2.87
N PRO A 107 -37.88 -8.86 -4.15
CA PRO A 107 -37.58 -7.53 -4.68
C PRO A 107 -38.83 -6.84 -5.19
N VAL A 108 -39.11 -5.64 -4.69
CA VAL A 108 -40.15 -4.77 -5.22
C VAL A 108 -39.53 -3.66 -6.06
N THR A 109 -39.80 -3.77 -7.36
CA THR A 109 -39.63 -2.74 -8.38
C THR A 109 -40.02 -1.37 -7.82
N SER A 110 -39.05 -0.47 -7.72
CA SER A 110 -39.28 0.92 -7.32
C SER A 110 -40.00 1.64 -8.45
N THR A 111 -41.33 1.58 -8.44
CA THR A 111 -42.17 2.59 -9.09
C THR A 111 -41.87 3.92 -8.41
N VAL A 112 -41.11 4.76 -9.09
CA VAL A 112 -40.73 6.11 -8.64
C VAL A 112 -42.00 6.93 -8.44
N SER A 113 -42.41 7.06 -7.19
CA SER A 113 -43.39 8.06 -6.77
C SER A 113 -42.63 9.29 -6.28
N ASN A 114 -42.79 10.39 -7.04
CA ASN A 114 -42.33 11.75 -6.79
C ASN A 114 -40.82 11.97 -6.54
N PRO A 115 -40.13 12.76 -7.37
CA PRO A 115 -38.77 13.16 -7.04
C PRO A 115 -38.80 14.05 -5.80
N ASP A 116 -38.14 13.58 -4.74
CA ASP A 116 -37.68 14.45 -3.66
C ASP A 116 -37.01 15.68 -4.30
N PRO A 117 -37.38 16.93 -3.94
CA PRO A 117 -36.74 18.13 -4.49
C PRO A 117 -35.21 18.12 -4.34
N ASN A 118 -34.68 17.29 -3.43
CA ASN A 118 -33.25 17.06 -3.24
C ASN A 118 -32.60 16.18 -4.34
N TYR A 119 -33.36 15.34 -5.04
CA TYR A 119 -32.81 14.49 -6.10
C TYR A 119 -32.30 15.34 -7.29
N ASN A 120 -33.05 16.38 -7.65
CA ASN A 120 -32.69 17.29 -8.72
C ASN A 120 -31.43 18.11 -8.38
N THR A 121 -31.25 18.51 -7.12
CA THR A 121 -30.05 19.26 -6.70
C THR A 121 -28.80 18.39 -6.72
N VAL A 122 -28.93 17.12 -6.36
CA VAL A 122 -27.83 16.14 -6.42
C VAL A 122 -27.40 15.90 -7.86
N ILE A 123 -28.35 15.72 -8.79
CA ILE A 123 -28.02 15.54 -10.22
C ILE A 123 -27.32 16.78 -10.78
N ILE A 124 -27.86 17.98 -10.56
CA ILE A 124 -27.27 19.23 -11.05
C ILE A 124 -25.83 19.41 -10.52
N ARG A 125 -25.59 19.04 -9.25
CA ARG A 125 -24.25 19.11 -8.65
C ARG A 125 -23.26 18.14 -9.32
N LEU A 126 -23.71 16.93 -9.61
CA LEU A 126 -22.88 15.91 -10.27
C LEU A 126 -22.55 16.31 -11.72
N GLU A 127 -23.52 16.87 -12.45
CA GLU A 127 -23.32 17.38 -13.81
C GLU A 127 -22.29 18.53 -13.81
N GLN A 128 -22.43 19.51 -12.91
CA GLN A 128 -21.45 20.60 -12.78
C GLN A 128 -20.03 20.11 -12.46
N GLN A 129 -19.89 19.09 -11.60
CA GLN A 129 -18.59 18.50 -11.29
C GLN A 129 -17.98 17.83 -12.51
N MET A 130 -18.79 17.18 -13.33
CA MET A 130 -18.34 16.50 -14.54
C MET A 130 -17.89 17.53 -15.60
N ASP A 131 -18.66 18.60 -15.81
CA ASP A 131 -18.31 19.68 -16.74
C ASP A 131 -17.05 20.43 -16.31
N SER A 132 -16.88 20.67 -15.01
CA SER A 132 -15.67 21.28 -14.46
C SER A 132 -14.43 20.40 -14.71
N TYR A 133 -14.57 19.08 -14.61
CA TYR A 133 -13.49 18.14 -14.91
C TYR A 133 -13.13 18.09 -16.40
N LEU A 134 -14.14 18.11 -17.28
CA LEU A 134 -13.95 18.04 -18.72
C LEU A 134 -13.38 19.33 -19.33
N SER A 135 -13.72 20.48 -18.74
CA SER A 135 -13.23 21.80 -19.14
C SER A 135 -11.83 22.14 -18.61
N ALA A 136 -11.32 21.37 -17.64
CA ALA A 136 -10.02 21.62 -17.05
C ALA A 136 -8.89 21.50 -18.11
N PRO A 137 -7.95 22.46 -18.17
CA PRO A 137 -6.79 22.38 -19.05
C PRO A 137 -5.99 21.11 -18.78
N LYS A 138 -5.86 20.27 -19.80
CA LYS A 138 -5.02 19.07 -19.74
C LYS A 138 -3.57 19.52 -19.90
N TYR A 139 -2.87 19.73 -18.78
CA TYR A 139 -1.43 19.97 -18.81
C TYR A 139 -0.74 18.71 -19.34
N LEU A 140 -0.33 18.75 -20.61
CA LEU A 140 0.67 17.82 -21.12
C LEU A 140 1.93 18.10 -20.30
N VAL A 141 2.29 17.17 -19.42
CA VAL A 141 3.53 17.20 -18.66
C VAL A 141 4.66 17.51 -19.66
N PRO A 142 5.41 18.61 -19.49
CA PRO A 142 6.56 18.86 -20.34
C PRO A 142 7.47 17.63 -20.27
N GLN A 143 7.71 17.00 -21.41
CA GLN A 143 8.75 15.98 -21.52
C GLN A 143 10.03 16.62 -21.02
N ASP A 144 10.44 16.26 -19.82
CA ASP A 144 11.59 16.83 -19.14
C ASP A 144 12.82 16.53 -20.01
N LEU A 145 13.27 17.52 -20.78
CA LEU A 145 14.38 17.38 -21.74
C LEU A 145 15.62 16.80 -21.05
N ASN A 146 15.79 17.09 -19.75
CA ASN A 146 16.85 16.53 -18.91
C ASN A 146 16.80 15.01 -18.81
N LYS A 147 15.59 14.42 -18.80
CA LYS A 147 15.37 12.98 -18.77
C LYS A 147 15.78 12.33 -20.10
N ILE A 148 15.52 13.01 -21.23
CA ILE A 148 15.91 12.55 -22.57
C ILE A 148 17.44 12.59 -22.72
N TYR A 149 18.08 13.69 -22.29
CA TYR A 149 19.55 13.79 -22.31
C TYR A 149 20.21 12.75 -21.39
N ALA A 150 19.69 12.56 -20.16
CA ALA A 150 20.20 11.56 -19.24
C ALA A 150 20.05 10.13 -19.77
N GLU A 151 18.97 9.82 -20.48
CA GLU A 151 18.75 8.51 -21.09
C GLU A 151 19.73 8.27 -22.26
N ALA A 152 19.93 9.27 -23.12
CA ALA A 152 20.90 9.22 -24.21
C ALA A 152 22.34 9.01 -23.70
N ASP A 153 22.74 9.72 -22.64
CA ASP A 153 24.05 9.57 -22.01
C ASP A 153 24.22 8.18 -21.40
N SER A 154 23.18 7.66 -20.73
CA SER A 154 23.21 6.32 -20.14
C SER A 154 23.39 5.22 -21.19
N LEU A 155 22.79 5.38 -22.37
CA LEU A 155 22.92 4.46 -23.49
C LEU A 155 24.34 4.49 -24.07
N ASN A 156 24.94 5.66 -24.19
CA ASN A 156 26.31 5.82 -24.66
C ASN A 156 27.31 5.17 -23.69
N CYS A 157 27.17 5.42 -22.38
CA CYS A 157 28.00 4.77 -21.36
C CYS A 157 27.91 3.24 -21.42
N ARG A 158 26.71 2.68 -21.63
CA ARG A 158 26.53 1.22 -21.76
C ARG A 158 27.23 0.66 -23.00
N LYS A 159 27.17 1.37 -24.14
CA LYS A 159 27.87 0.97 -25.38
C LYS A 159 29.39 0.99 -25.20
N LEU A 160 29.94 2.01 -24.54
CA LEU A 160 31.37 2.09 -24.27
C LEU A 160 31.84 0.97 -23.32
N LEU A 161 31.07 0.70 -22.26
CA LEU A 161 31.36 -0.39 -21.33
C LEU A 161 31.32 -1.77 -22.00
N SER A 162 30.34 -2.01 -22.88
CA SER A 162 30.23 -3.29 -23.61
C SER A 162 31.38 -3.45 -24.61
N ALA A 163 31.74 -2.41 -25.35
CA ALA A 163 32.87 -2.42 -26.27
C ALA A 163 34.20 -2.67 -25.53
N SER A 164 34.41 -2.02 -24.39
CA SER A 164 35.58 -2.23 -23.55
C SER A 164 35.68 -3.68 -23.08
N ARG A 165 34.59 -4.25 -22.54
CA ARG A 165 34.52 -5.67 -22.12
C ARG A 165 34.78 -6.66 -23.26
N LEU A 166 34.26 -6.39 -24.46
CA LEU A 166 34.53 -7.22 -25.63
C LEU A 166 36.01 -7.16 -26.04
N SER A 167 36.62 -5.97 -25.99
CA SER A 167 38.03 -5.78 -26.31
C SER A 167 38.95 -6.51 -25.34
N THR A 168 38.67 -6.46 -24.03
CA THR A 168 39.46 -7.15 -23.01
C THR A 168 39.33 -8.67 -23.14
N ARG A 169 38.12 -9.17 -23.39
CA ARG A 169 37.88 -10.61 -23.66
C ARG A 169 38.65 -11.09 -24.88
N ARG A 170 38.65 -10.33 -25.99
CA ARG A 170 39.43 -10.67 -27.20
C ARG A 170 40.94 -10.67 -26.95
N ARG A 171 41.45 -9.78 -26.08
CA ARG A 171 42.87 -9.79 -25.70
C ARG A 171 43.20 -11.02 -24.86
N GLN A 172 42.36 -11.37 -23.90
CA GLN A 172 42.53 -12.56 -23.06
C GLN A 172 42.54 -13.86 -23.88
N THR A 173 41.65 -14.01 -24.87
CA THR A 173 41.65 -15.22 -25.72
C THR A 173 42.92 -15.33 -26.56
N LYS A 174 43.40 -14.21 -27.13
CA LYS A 174 44.69 -14.17 -27.85
C LYS A 174 45.85 -14.54 -26.93
N THR A 175 45.94 -13.97 -25.73
CA THR A 175 47.02 -14.29 -24.79
C THR A 175 47.00 -15.75 -24.35
N ASN A 176 45.82 -16.34 -24.16
CA ASN A 176 45.69 -17.75 -23.81
C ASN A 176 46.13 -18.65 -24.97
N HIS A 177 45.77 -18.31 -26.21
CA HIS A 177 46.21 -19.02 -27.40
C HIS A 177 47.74 -18.97 -27.60
N PHE A 178 48.36 -17.80 -27.38
CA PHE A 178 49.82 -17.69 -27.43
C PHE A 178 50.53 -18.49 -26.33
N LYS A 179 49.93 -18.59 -25.14
CA LYS A 179 50.47 -19.43 -24.05
C LYS A 179 50.36 -20.93 -24.35
N SER A 180 49.27 -21.37 -24.99
CA SER A 180 49.09 -22.78 -25.35
C SER A 180 50.00 -23.27 -26.48
N LEU A 181 50.57 -22.36 -27.28
CA LEU A 181 51.50 -22.70 -28.37
C LEU A 181 52.99 -22.70 -27.94
N ARG A 182 53.29 -22.34 -26.69
CA ARG A 182 54.66 -22.29 -26.13
C ARG A 182 54.97 -23.44 -25.16
N LEU A 183 54.09 -24.43 -25.04
CA LEU A 183 54.27 -25.70 -24.34
C LEU A 183 54.29 -26.82 -25.39
#